data_AF-A0A2S0I4I2-F1
#
_entry.id   AF-A0A2S0I4I2-F1
#
_cell.length_a   1.000
_cell.length_b   1.000
_cell.length_c   1.000
_cell.angle_alpha   90.00
_cell.angle_beta   90.00
_cell.angle_gamma   90.00
#
_symmetry.space_group_name_H-M   'P 1'
#
loop_
_entity.id
_entity.type
_entity.pdbx_description
1 polymer ?
#
loop_
_entity_poly.entity_id
_entity_poly.type
_entity_poly.pdbx_seq_one_letter_code
_entity_poly.pdbx_strand_id
1 'polypeptide(L)'
;MSAFFFAGIPEYQLRAFRAVRSAFDNLSNVLTLAEILNTCAHCRENADENSFDVAIFTGNYARALVRTPGGYFSMAIPFQLVETGGQVSFVSDRLSEEISGRVISVFRNAINTAEVISFSHEDIILSLCENFGLEVSEALLYVDAFMELMSDDHGYLRFDDDPVNENGQIHPRYHFDFFFKNSTSIKIGAESKVDIGCFYALFDKTLPKRFMR
;
A
#
# COMPACT_ATOMS: atom_id res chain seq x y z
N MET A 1 7.93 8.64 -15.64
CA MET A 1 7.40 7.59 -14.76
C MET A 1 6.95 6.42 -15.59
N SER A 2 7.06 5.18 -15.09
CA SER A 2 6.39 4.01 -15.68
C SER A 2 5.33 3.51 -14.71
N ALA A 3 4.33 2.78 -15.20
CA ALA A 3 3.33 2.15 -14.36
C ALA A 3 3.05 0.72 -14.81
N PHE A 4 2.81 -0.17 -13.85
CA PHE A 4 2.38 -1.54 -14.07
C PHE A 4 0.91 -1.66 -13.67
N PHE A 5 0.09 -2.21 -14.57
CA PHE A 5 -1.36 -2.33 -14.39
C PHE A 5 -1.75 -3.79 -14.19
N PHE A 6 -2.61 -4.02 -13.21
CA PHE A 6 -3.17 -5.32 -12.89
C PHE A 6 -4.69 -5.22 -12.88
N ALA A 7 -5.36 -6.12 -13.60
CA ALA A 7 -6.81 -6.21 -13.67
C ALA A 7 -7.26 -7.67 -13.62
N GLY A 8 -8.51 -7.88 -13.21
CA GLY A 8 -9.03 -9.24 -12.98
C GLY A 8 -8.40 -9.91 -11.77
N ILE A 9 -7.96 -9.12 -10.77
CA ILE A 9 -7.46 -9.66 -9.52
C ILE A 9 -8.62 -10.38 -8.81
N PRO A 10 -8.41 -11.60 -8.29
CA PRO A 10 -9.47 -12.32 -7.59
C PRO A 10 -10.07 -11.50 -6.44
N GLU A 11 -11.41 -11.50 -6.35
CA GLU A 11 -12.13 -10.64 -5.39
C GLU A 11 -11.70 -10.86 -3.94
N TYR A 12 -11.33 -12.09 -3.57
CA TYR A 12 -10.85 -12.39 -2.22
C TYR A 12 -9.53 -11.67 -1.87
N GLN A 13 -8.66 -11.41 -2.85
CA GLN A 13 -7.43 -10.65 -2.66
C GLN A 13 -7.73 -9.15 -2.54
N LEU A 14 -8.66 -8.64 -3.36
CA LEU A 14 -9.10 -7.24 -3.26
C LEU A 14 -9.79 -6.95 -1.92
N ARG A 15 -10.58 -7.91 -1.41
CA ARG A 15 -11.22 -7.83 -0.09
C ARG A 15 -10.24 -7.97 1.08
N ALA A 16 -9.00 -8.41 0.84
CA ALA A 16 -7.96 -8.46 1.88
C ALA A 16 -7.33 -7.08 2.14
N PHE A 17 -7.53 -6.09 1.26
CA PHE A 17 -7.22 -4.71 1.58
C PHE A 17 -8.16 -4.18 2.66
N ARG A 18 -7.61 -3.46 3.63
CA ARG A 18 -8.34 -2.88 4.76
C ARG A 18 -8.26 -1.36 4.78
N ALA A 19 -9.22 -0.74 5.46
CA ALA A 19 -9.17 0.68 5.74
C ALA A 19 -7.93 0.99 6.62
N VAL A 20 -7.14 1.97 6.22
CA VAL A 20 -5.91 2.33 6.93
C VAL A 20 -6.25 3.26 8.09
N ARG A 21 -5.98 2.83 9.33
CA ARG A 21 -6.15 3.62 10.57
C ARG A 21 -4.85 3.69 11.39
N SER A 22 -3.87 2.87 11.05
CA SER A 22 -2.56 2.80 11.68
C SER A 22 -1.46 2.49 10.65
N ALA A 23 -0.20 2.58 11.09
CA ALA A 23 0.95 2.09 10.33
C ALA A 23 0.84 0.59 10.03
N PHE A 24 0.30 -0.20 10.97
CA PHE A 24 0.07 -1.64 10.81
C PHE A 24 -0.93 -1.95 9.69
N ASP A 25 -2.01 -1.19 9.59
CA ASP A 25 -2.98 -1.35 8.50
C ASP A 25 -2.35 -1.03 7.15
N ASN A 26 -1.50 0.02 7.10
CA ASN A 26 -0.81 0.40 5.88
C ASN A 26 0.16 -0.70 5.44
N LEU A 27 1.06 -1.15 6.33
CA LEU A 27 1.97 -2.24 6.02
C LEU A 27 1.21 -3.50 5.60
N SER A 28 0.09 -3.81 6.25
CA SER A 28 -0.73 -4.96 5.85
C SER A 28 -1.25 -4.85 4.42
N ASN A 29 -1.68 -3.66 3.99
CA ASN A 29 -2.07 -3.43 2.60
C ASN A 29 -0.87 -3.54 1.65
N VAL A 30 0.30 -3.06 2.04
CA VAL A 30 1.54 -3.26 1.26
C VAL A 30 1.88 -4.75 1.14
N LEU A 31 1.71 -5.54 2.19
CA LEU A 31 1.92 -7.00 2.16
C LEU A 31 0.88 -7.72 1.31
N THR A 32 -0.39 -7.29 1.35
CA THR A 32 -1.43 -7.78 0.44
C THR A 32 -1.08 -7.47 -1.02
N LEU A 33 -0.52 -6.29 -1.28
CA LEU A 33 -0.02 -5.94 -2.62
C LEU A 33 1.15 -6.85 -3.03
N ALA A 34 2.11 -7.12 -2.15
CA ALA A 34 3.19 -8.06 -2.42
C ALA A 34 2.67 -9.46 -2.76
N GLU A 35 1.65 -9.93 -2.04
CA GLU A 35 1.00 -11.22 -2.30
C GLU A 35 0.30 -11.26 -3.66
N ILE A 36 -0.38 -10.17 -4.06
CA ILE A 36 -0.95 -10.01 -5.40
C ILE A 36 0.16 -10.13 -6.45
N LEU A 37 1.28 -9.43 -6.28
CA LEU A 37 2.40 -9.51 -7.23
C LEU A 37 2.99 -10.92 -7.36
N ASN A 38 3.09 -11.62 -6.24
CA ASN A 38 3.63 -12.98 -6.19
C ASN A 38 2.70 -14.02 -6.83
N THR A 39 1.38 -13.80 -6.79
CA THR A 39 0.38 -14.82 -7.17
C THR A 39 -0.43 -14.49 -8.43
N CYS A 40 -0.54 -13.21 -8.79
CA CYS A 40 -1.36 -12.68 -9.87
C CYS A 40 -0.53 -12.01 -10.98
N ALA A 41 0.68 -12.51 -11.25
CA ALA A 41 1.50 -12.02 -12.37
C ALA A 41 0.77 -12.11 -13.73
N HIS A 42 -0.14 -13.07 -13.89
CA HIS A 42 -0.99 -13.24 -15.08
C HIS A 42 -2.08 -12.16 -15.23
N CYS A 43 -2.42 -11.45 -14.16
CA CYS A 43 -3.37 -10.32 -14.18
C CYS A 43 -2.73 -9.04 -14.73
N ARG A 44 -1.43 -9.06 -15.05
CA ARG A 44 -0.75 -7.90 -15.62
C ARG A 44 -1.26 -7.64 -17.03
N GLU A 45 -1.81 -6.45 -17.24
CA GLU A 45 -2.32 -6.02 -18.54
C GLU A 45 -1.38 -5.03 -19.25
N ASN A 46 -1.44 -5.03 -20.57
CA ASN A 46 -0.80 -4.02 -21.39
C ASN A 46 -1.67 -2.75 -21.40
N ALA A 47 -1.50 -1.93 -20.37
CA ALA A 47 -1.85 -0.51 -20.32
C ALA A 47 -3.22 -0.11 -20.92
N ASP A 48 -4.32 -0.69 -20.45
CA ASP A 48 -5.61 0.03 -20.53
C ASP A 48 -5.85 0.77 -19.21
N GLU A 49 -5.62 2.08 -19.26
CA GLU A 49 -5.69 3.01 -18.12
C GLU A 49 -7.07 3.05 -17.44
N ASN A 50 -8.10 2.55 -18.11
CA ASN A 50 -9.49 2.68 -17.67
C ASN A 50 -10.03 1.49 -16.86
N SER A 51 -9.37 0.34 -16.84
CA SER A 51 -9.92 -0.91 -16.26
C SER A 51 -8.96 -1.66 -15.33
N PHE A 52 -8.12 -0.96 -14.56
CA PHE A 52 -7.25 -1.60 -13.57
C PHE A 52 -7.91 -1.79 -12.19
N ASP A 53 -7.52 -2.84 -11.49
CA ASP A 53 -7.78 -3.03 -10.06
C ASP A 53 -6.64 -2.43 -9.21
N VAL A 54 -5.40 -2.65 -9.64
CA VAL A 54 -4.19 -2.13 -8.99
C VAL A 54 -3.23 -1.55 -10.04
N ALA A 55 -2.64 -0.40 -9.74
CA ALA A 55 -1.58 0.21 -10.52
C ALA A 55 -0.36 0.47 -9.64
N ILE A 56 0.84 0.13 -10.12
CA ILE A 56 2.11 0.38 -9.45
C ILE A 56 2.89 1.40 -10.26
N PHE A 57 3.09 2.58 -9.70
CA PHE A 57 3.86 3.66 -10.28
C PHE A 57 5.32 3.58 -9.85
N THR A 58 6.24 3.77 -10.80
CA THR A 58 7.69 3.77 -10.57
C THR A 58 8.37 5.02 -11.09
N GLY A 59 9.56 5.28 -10.56
CA GLY A 59 10.35 6.47 -10.87
C GLY A 59 10.52 7.32 -9.62
N ASN A 60 10.15 8.61 -9.69
CA ASN A 60 10.41 9.56 -8.62
C ASN A 60 9.70 9.23 -7.30
N TYR A 61 8.47 8.72 -7.39
CA TYR A 61 7.69 8.26 -6.25
C TYR A 61 7.18 6.85 -6.54
N ALA A 62 7.74 5.84 -5.86
CA ALA A 62 7.27 4.47 -5.95
C ALA A 62 6.00 4.33 -5.11
N ARG A 63 4.85 4.07 -5.76
CA ARG A 63 3.55 4.09 -5.10
C ARG A 63 2.60 3.09 -5.72
N ALA A 64 1.72 2.53 -4.90
CA ALA A 64 0.58 1.76 -5.38
C ALA A 64 -0.66 2.65 -5.42
N LEU A 65 -1.54 2.40 -6.38
CA LEU A 65 -2.90 2.93 -6.45
C LEU A 65 -3.86 1.75 -6.60
N VAL A 66 -4.76 1.60 -5.64
CA VAL A 66 -5.73 0.52 -5.59
C VAL A 66 -7.12 1.10 -5.81
N ARG A 67 -7.87 0.53 -6.75
CA ARG A 67 -9.25 0.89 -7.02
C ARG A 67 -10.17 0.28 -5.97
N THR A 68 -11.12 1.05 -5.49
CA THR A 68 -12.23 0.59 -4.65
C THR A 68 -13.56 0.91 -5.34
N PRO A 69 -14.69 0.32 -4.91
CA PRO A 69 -16.00 0.67 -5.47
C PRO A 69 -16.32 2.17 -5.39
N GLY A 70 -15.84 2.84 -4.33
CA GLY A 70 -16.09 4.25 -4.05
C GLY A 70 -14.99 5.21 -4.49
N GLY A 71 -13.90 4.73 -5.11
CA GLY A 71 -12.78 5.61 -5.47
C GLY A 71 -11.45 4.87 -5.52
N TYR A 72 -10.45 5.41 -4.83
CA TYR A 72 -9.08 4.89 -4.85
C TYR A 72 -8.38 5.11 -3.52
N PHE A 73 -7.42 4.28 -3.17
CA PHE A 73 -6.41 4.63 -2.17
C PHE A 73 -5.01 4.37 -2.72
N SER A 74 -4.03 5.10 -2.19
CA SER A 74 -2.63 4.97 -2.56
C SER A 74 -1.75 4.98 -1.32
N MET A 75 -0.65 4.25 -1.43
CA MET A 75 0.38 4.11 -0.40
C MET A 75 1.75 4.11 -1.07
N ALA A 76 2.75 4.60 -0.34
CA ALA A 76 4.13 4.45 -0.75
C ALA A 76 4.50 2.97 -0.77
N ILE A 77 5.41 2.59 -1.67
CA ILE A 77 5.98 1.25 -1.71
C ILE A 77 7.37 1.36 -1.06
N PRO A 78 7.57 0.84 0.16
CA PRO A 78 8.85 0.94 0.89
C PRO A 78 9.85 -0.15 0.47
N PHE A 79 9.68 -0.73 -0.71
CA PHE A 79 10.48 -1.84 -1.23
C PHE A 79 10.99 -1.50 -2.62
N GLN A 80 12.13 -2.09 -2.99
CA GLN A 80 12.58 -2.03 -4.37
C GLN A 80 11.65 -2.85 -5.24
N LEU A 81 11.33 -2.31 -6.42
CA LEU A 81 10.59 -3.03 -7.45
C LEU A 81 11.59 -3.69 -8.41
N VAL A 82 11.49 -5.00 -8.55
CA VAL A 82 12.33 -5.76 -9.49
C VAL A 82 11.44 -6.42 -10.53
N GLU A 83 11.80 -6.28 -11.81
CA GLU A 83 11.13 -6.95 -12.92
C GLU A 83 12.06 -8.03 -13.49
N THR A 84 11.65 -9.30 -13.36
CA THR A 84 12.38 -10.46 -13.89
C THR A 84 11.44 -11.32 -14.70
N GLY A 85 11.74 -11.56 -15.98
CA GLY A 85 10.94 -12.43 -16.84
C GLY A 85 9.49 -11.97 -17.03
N GLY A 86 9.21 -10.66 -16.93
CA GLY A 86 7.86 -10.10 -17.03
C GLY A 86 7.05 -10.18 -15.73
N GLN A 87 7.58 -10.81 -14.67
CA GLN A 87 7.03 -10.75 -13.33
C GLN A 87 7.64 -9.57 -12.57
N VAL A 88 6.79 -8.89 -11.81
CA VAL A 88 7.18 -7.80 -10.92
C VAL A 88 7.13 -8.33 -9.49
N SER A 89 8.16 -8.08 -8.69
CA SER A 89 8.17 -8.41 -7.27
C SER A 89 8.81 -7.31 -6.43
N PHE A 90 8.58 -7.40 -5.12
CA PHE A 90 9.18 -6.49 -4.13
C PHE A 90 10.40 -7.12 -3.48
N VAL A 91 11.45 -6.33 -3.29
CA VAL A 91 12.67 -6.70 -2.58
C VAL A 91 12.90 -5.72 -1.43
N SER A 92 13.16 -6.25 -0.24
CA SER A 92 13.58 -5.43 0.90
C SER A 92 15.08 -5.25 0.87
N ASP A 93 15.54 -3.99 0.84
CA ASP A 93 16.97 -3.67 0.97
C ASP A 93 17.51 -4.07 2.34
N ARG A 94 16.73 -3.81 3.40
CA ARG A 94 17.11 -4.12 4.78
C ARG A 94 17.33 -5.62 5.00
N LEU A 95 16.44 -6.44 4.46
CA LEU A 95 16.54 -7.90 4.58
C LEU A 95 17.41 -8.53 3.49
N SER A 96 17.70 -7.78 2.41
CA SER A 96 18.36 -8.29 1.20
C SER A 96 17.67 -9.53 0.61
N GLU A 97 16.33 -9.55 0.68
CA GLU A 97 15.50 -10.66 0.19
C GLU A 97 14.21 -10.17 -0.47
N GLU A 98 13.64 -11.03 -1.32
CA GLU A 98 12.33 -10.82 -1.91
C GLU A 98 11.23 -10.91 -0.83
N ILE A 99 10.20 -10.06 -0.93
CA ILE A 99 8.99 -10.12 -0.11
C ILE A 99 8.15 -11.33 -0.53
N SER A 100 8.65 -12.51 -0.18
CA SER A 100 8.04 -13.80 -0.48
C SER A 100 6.90 -14.13 0.48
N GLY A 101 6.21 -15.25 0.23
CA GLY A 101 5.18 -15.75 1.16
C GLY A 101 5.69 -15.92 2.60
N ARG A 102 6.96 -16.34 2.79
CA ARG A 102 7.58 -16.44 4.12
C ARG A 102 7.67 -15.07 4.80
N VAL A 103 8.23 -14.08 4.10
CA VAL A 103 8.40 -12.70 4.62
C VAL A 103 7.05 -12.07 4.93
N ILE A 104 6.07 -12.27 4.06
CA ILE A 104 4.69 -11.81 4.26
C ILE A 104 4.11 -12.42 5.54
N SER A 105 4.26 -13.74 5.74
CA SER A 105 3.79 -14.41 6.95
C SER A 105 4.51 -13.92 8.22
N VAL A 106 5.83 -13.73 8.17
CA VAL A 106 6.64 -13.21 9.27
C VAL A 106 6.16 -11.81 9.68
N PHE A 107 6.01 -10.89 8.72
CA PHE A 107 5.51 -9.54 9.03
C PHE A 107 4.04 -9.53 9.47
N ARG A 108 3.18 -10.40 8.92
CA ARG A 108 1.80 -10.55 9.44
C ARG A 108 1.77 -11.03 10.88
N ASN A 109 2.68 -11.93 11.28
CA ASN A 109 2.82 -12.32 12.67
C ASN A 109 3.33 -11.17 13.53
N ALA A 110 4.34 -10.42 13.08
CA ALA A 110 4.84 -9.24 13.81
C ALA A 110 3.74 -8.18 14.02
N ILE A 111 2.92 -7.92 13.01
CA ILE A 111 1.74 -7.05 13.11
C ILE A 111 0.77 -7.58 14.17
N ASN A 112 0.42 -8.87 14.11
CA ASN A 112 -0.51 -9.47 15.07
C ASN A 112 0.04 -9.36 16.50
N THR A 113 1.30 -9.70 16.72
CA THR A 113 1.95 -9.58 18.04
C THR A 113 1.94 -8.13 18.55
N ALA A 114 2.28 -7.18 17.68
CA ALA A 114 2.26 -5.75 18.01
C ALA A 114 0.86 -5.21 18.33
N GLU A 115 -0.18 -5.66 17.61
CA GLU A 115 -1.56 -5.19 17.78
C GLU A 115 -2.28 -5.86 18.95
N VAL A 116 -2.02 -7.15 19.22
CA VAL A 116 -2.80 -7.97 20.15
C VAL A 116 -2.11 -8.18 21.49
N ILE A 117 -0.78 -8.33 21.50
CA ILE A 117 -0.02 -8.67 22.70
C ILE A 117 0.60 -7.40 23.28
N SER A 118 1.63 -6.89 22.60
CA SER A 118 2.31 -5.66 22.99
C SER A 118 3.20 -5.17 21.84
N PHE A 119 3.32 -3.86 21.70
CA PHE A 119 4.30 -3.26 20.79
C PHE A 119 5.68 -3.21 21.46
N SER A 120 6.27 -4.39 21.67
CA SER A 120 7.63 -4.58 22.19
C SER A 120 8.48 -5.35 21.19
N HIS A 121 9.74 -4.94 21.03
CA HIS A 121 10.72 -5.69 20.26
C HIS A 121 10.87 -7.12 20.80
N GLU A 122 10.91 -7.30 22.12
CA GLU A 122 11.16 -8.61 22.73
C GLU A 122 10.02 -9.59 22.46
N ASP A 123 8.78 -9.13 22.56
CA ASP A 123 7.60 -9.97 22.30
C ASP A 123 7.51 -10.36 20.83
N ILE A 124 7.85 -9.46 19.92
CA ILE A 124 7.90 -9.77 18.49
C ILE A 124 9.03 -10.78 18.22
N ILE A 125 10.24 -10.57 18.74
CA ILE A 125 11.36 -11.52 18.59
C ILE A 125 10.95 -12.90 19.10
N LEU A 126 10.39 -12.98 20.31
CA LEU A 126 9.95 -14.24 20.90
C LEU A 126 8.90 -14.93 20.03
N SER A 127 7.89 -14.19 19.57
CA SER A 127 6.86 -14.69 18.68
C SER A 127 7.43 -15.23 17.36
N LEU A 128 8.43 -14.57 16.79
CA LEU A 128 9.06 -15.02 15.55
C LEU A 128 9.88 -16.30 15.77
N CYS A 129 10.65 -16.38 16.85
CA CYS A 129 11.37 -17.58 17.23
C CYS A 129 10.43 -18.77 17.44
N GLU A 130 9.31 -18.57 18.15
CA GLU A 130 8.35 -19.64 18.47
C GLU A 130 7.52 -20.10 17.26
N ASN A 131 7.03 -19.17 16.43
CA ASN A 131 6.10 -19.50 15.35
C ASN A 131 6.80 -19.90 14.04
N PHE A 132 8.03 -19.44 13.81
CA PHE A 132 8.76 -19.70 12.56
C PHE A 132 10.08 -20.45 12.78
N GLY A 133 10.48 -20.70 14.02
CA GLY A 133 11.74 -21.38 14.33
C GLY A 133 12.97 -20.57 13.93
N LEU A 134 12.86 -19.23 13.92
CA LEU A 134 13.99 -18.37 13.59
C LEU A 134 15.00 -18.35 14.75
N GLU A 135 16.28 -18.27 14.40
CA GLU A 135 17.30 -17.93 15.37
C GLU A 135 17.14 -16.47 15.81
N VAL A 136 17.55 -16.15 17.05
CA VAL A 136 17.40 -14.79 17.61
C VAL A 136 18.04 -13.73 16.71
N SER A 137 19.18 -14.03 16.08
CA SER A 137 19.84 -13.10 15.15
C SER A 137 19.04 -12.83 13.88
N GLU A 138 18.30 -13.82 13.37
CA GLU A 138 17.41 -13.66 12.22
C GLU A 138 16.14 -12.91 12.63
N ALA A 139 15.55 -13.24 13.77
CA ALA A 139 14.39 -12.53 14.31
C ALA A 139 14.69 -11.04 14.55
N LEU A 140 15.89 -10.71 15.05
CA LEU A 140 16.34 -9.32 15.19
C LEU A 140 16.35 -8.56 13.86
N LEU A 141 16.82 -9.19 12.78
CA LEU A 141 16.84 -8.57 11.45
C LEU A 141 15.42 -8.25 10.95
N TYR A 142 14.48 -9.18 11.14
CA TYR A 142 13.07 -8.96 10.79
C TYR A 142 12.41 -7.89 11.65
N VAL A 143 12.70 -7.85 12.95
CA VAL A 143 12.15 -6.82 13.84
C VAL A 143 12.69 -5.45 13.49
N ASP A 144 13.98 -5.30 13.21
CA ASP A 144 14.55 -4.03 12.75
C ASP A 144 13.88 -3.55 11.47
N ALA A 145 13.71 -4.42 10.47
CA ALA A 145 13.03 -4.09 9.23
C ALA A 145 11.57 -3.71 9.46
N PHE A 146 10.87 -4.43 10.34
CA PHE A 146 9.50 -4.12 10.72
C PHE A 146 9.39 -2.73 11.36
N MET A 147 10.29 -2.40 12.29
CA MET A 147 10.29 -1.11 12.99
C MET A 147 10.65 0.05 12.05
N GLU A 148 11.55 -0.15 11.10
CA GLU A 148 11.84 0.79 10.02
C GLU A 148 10.57 1.08 9.21
N LEU A 149 9.88 0.02 8.75
CA LEU A 149 8.62 0.13 8.01
C LEU A 149 7.50 0.83 8.81
N MET A 150 7.48 0.67 10.14
CA MET A 150 6.52 1.35 11.03
C MET A 150 6.85 2.84 11.26
N SER A 151 8.11 3.22 11.09
CA SER A 151 8.60 4.57 11.40
C SER A 151 8.64 5.48 10.18
N ASP A 152 8.60 4.92 8.97
CA ASP A 152 8.71 5.65 7.71
C ASP A 152 7.40 6.37 7.31
N ASP A 153 7.50 7.33 6.39
CA ASP A 153 6.32 7.97 5.81
C ASP A 153 5.62 7.04 4.82
N HIS A 154 4.48 6.51 5.24
CA HIS A 154 3.71 5.59 4.42
C HIS A 154 3.01 6.23 3.22
N GLY A 155 3.01 7.56 3.11
CA GLY A 155 2.47 8.28 1.95
C GLY A 155 1.00 7.98 1.65
N TYR A 156 0.19 7.72 2.68
CA TYR A 156 -1.20 7.34 2.50
C TYR A 156 -2.05 8.51 2.01
N LEU A 157 -2.80 8.25 0.94
CA LEU A 157 -3.89 9.12 0.48
C LEU A 157 -5.06 8.27 -0.02
N ARG A 158 -6.26 8.81 0.06
CA ARG A 158 -7.47 8.20 -0.47
C ARG A 158 -8.26 9.23 -1.26
N PHE A 159 -8.93 8.81 -2.32
CA PHE A 159 -9.93 9.59 -3.03
C PHE A 159 -11.27 8.87 -2.91
N ASP A 160 -12.31 9.59 -2.50
CA ASP A 160 -13.67 9.05 -2.35
C ASP A 160 -14.67 9.83 -3.23
N ASP A 161 -15.61 9.10 -3.82
CA ASP A 161 -16.91 9.53 -4.34
C ASP A 161 -17.97 9.16 -3.29
N ASP A 162 -18.27 10.09 -2.39
CA ASP A 162 -19.10 9.89 -1.20
C ASP A 162 -20.39 10.71 -1.25
N PRO A 163 -21.38 10.29 -2.05
CA PRO A 163 -22.68 10.97 -2.14
C PRO A 163 -23.52 10.82 -0.86
N VAL A 164 -23.18 9.87 0.03
CA VAL A 164 -23.97 9.57 1.23
C VAL A 164 -23.69 10.59 2.33
N ASN A 165 -22.43 10.98 2.50
CA ASN A 165 -22.02 11.94 3.52
C ASN A 165 -21.80 13.36 2.97
N GLU A 166 -22.18 13.61 1.71
CA GLU A 166 -22.05 14.92 1.08
C GLU A 166 -22.73 16.00 1.94
N ASN A 167 -21.95 17.02 2.32
CA ASN A 167 -22.42 18.16 3.10
C ASN A 167 -21.82 19.46 2.56
N GLY A 168 -22.16 19.78 1.31
CA GLY A 168 -21.69 20.96 0.62
C GLY A 168 -20.17 21.11 0.68
N GLN A 169 -19.70 22.27 1.16
CA GLN A 169 -18.26 22.56 1.28
C GLN A 169 -17.59 21.95 2.52
N ILE A 170 -18.37 21.41 3.47
CA ILE A 170 -17.82 20.78 4.68
C ILE A 170 -17.31 19.38 4.37
N HIS A 171 -18.08 18.62 3.60
CA HIS A 171 -17.72 17.29 3.10
C HIS A 171 -18.10 17.17 1.63
N PRO A 172 -17.21 17.60 0.71
CA PRO A 172 -17.48 17.52 -0.72
C PRO A 172 -17.67 16.06 -1.14
N ARG A 173 -18.61 15.80 -2.05
CA ARG A 173 -18.84 14.45 -2.60
C ARG A 173 -17.55 13.82 -3.13
N TYR A 174 -16.78 14.56 -3.93
CA TYR A 174 -15.48 14.12 -4.41
C TYR A 174 -14.39 14.78 -3.57
N HIS A 175 -13.58 13.99 -2.89
CA HIS A 175 -12.52 14.54 -2.06
C HIS A 175 -11.35 13.58 -1.89
N PHE A 176 -10.18 14.17 -1.65
CA PHE A 176 -9.00 13.48 -1.19
C PHE A 176 -8.90 13.56 0.32
N ASP A 177 -8.61 12.41 0.93
CA ASP A 177 -8.20 12.27 2.32
C ASP A 177 -6.71 12.02 2.41
N PHE A 178 -6.01 12.89 3.13
CA PHE A 178 -4.62 12.73 3.48
C PHE A 178 -4.51 12.29 4.94
N PHE A 179 -3.52 11.43 5.18
CA PHE A 179 -3.24 10.80 6.47
C PHE A 179 -4.34 9.85 6.95
N PHE A 180 -3.94 8.76 7.58
CA PHE A 180 -4.87 7.72 8.06
C PHE A 180 -5.42 7.98 9.47
N LYS A 181 -4.84 8.92 10.23
CA LYS A 181 -5.34 9.29 11.57
C LYS A 181 -6.40 10.37 11.45
N ASN A 182 -7.59 10.10 11.98
CA ASN A 182 -8.70 11.07 12.00
C ASN A 182 -8.33 12.40 12.67
N SER A 183 -7.49 12.36 13.71
CA SER A 183 -7.06 13.56 14.44
C SER A 183 -6.14 14.48 13.63
N THR A 184 -5.56 13.99 12.53
CA THR A 184 -4.65 14.75 11.67
C THR A 184 -5.09 14.73 10.22
N SER A 185 -6.30 14.25 9.93
CA SER A 185 -6.77 14.10 8.55
C SER A 185 -6.98 15.48 7.92
N ILE A 186 -6.51 15.60 6.67
CA ILE A 186 -6.72 16.79 5.85
C ILE A 186 -7.52 16.37 4.63
N LYS A 187 -8.56 17.14 4.31
CA LYS A 187 -9.40 16.91 3.13
C LYS A 187 -9.17 17.97 2.07
N ILE A 188 -9.16 17.56 0.80
CA ILE A 188 -9.19 18.49 -0.34
C ILE A 188 -10.32 18.06 -1.28
N GLY A 189 -11.33 18.91 -1.45
CA GLY A 189 -12.43 18.66 -2.38
C GLY A 189 -12.02 18.78 -3.85
N ALA A 190 -12.79 18.13 -4.72
CA ALA A 190 -12.73 18.28 -6.18
C ALA A 190 -14.15 18.53 -6.74
N GLU A 191 -14.32 19.33 -7.79
CA GLU A 191 -15.63 19.56 -8.41
C GLU A 191 -16.14 18.32 -9.17
N SER A 192 -15.24 17.39 -9.52
CA SER A 192 -15.57 16.20 -10.30
C SER A 192 -14.78 14.96 -9.90
N LYS A 193 -15.26 13.79 -10.36
CA LYS A 193 -14.57 12.52 -10.17
C LYS A 193 -13.21 12.54 -10.88
N VAL A 194 -12.16 12.11 -10.18
CA VAL A 194 -10.82 12.04 -10.77
C VAL A 194 -10.60 10.76 -11.57
N ASP A 195 -9.82 10.88 -12.63
CA ASP A 195 -9.29 9.79 -13.44
C ASP A 195 -7.86 9.41 -13.00
N ILE A 196 -7.32 8.35 -13.59
CA ILE A 196 -5.93 7.97 -13.37
C ILE A 196 -4.93 9.07 -13.80
N GLY A 197 -5.27 9.87 -14.81
CA GLY A 197 -4.47 11.01 -15.25
C GLY A 197 -4.23 12.04 -14.14
N CYS A 198 -5.18 12.20 -13.20
CA CYS A 198 -4.97 12.98 -11.99
C CYS A 198 -3.83 12.41 -11.13
N PHE A 199 -3.84 11.10 -10.88
CA PHE A 199 -2.80 10.44 -10.09
C PHE A 199 -1.43 10.47 -10.76
N TYR A 200 -1.35 10.33 -12.08
CA TYR A 200 -0.11 10.58 -12.82
C TYR A 200 0.45 11.99 -12.58
N ALA A 201 -0.41 13.01 -12.65
CA ALA A 201 -0.01 14.39 -12.37
C ALA A 201 0.46 14.58 -10.92
N LEU A 202 -0.14 13.86 -9.95
CA LEU A 202 0.31 13.89 -8.55
C LEU A 202 1.65 13.16 -8.38
N PHE A 203 1.84 12.00 -9.01
CA PHE A 203 2.95 11.09 -8.75
C PHE A 203 4.17 11.33 -9.65
N ASP A 204 4.04 12.00 -10.80
CA ASP A 204 5.20 12.36 -11.61
C ASP A 204 5.56 13.84 -11.45
N LYS A 205 6.74 14.13 -10.90
CA LYS A 205 7.27 15.49 -10.74
C LYS A 205 7.54 16.19 -12.09
N THR A 206 7.65 15.44 -13.19
CA THR A 206 7.90 16.02 -14.52
C THR A 206 6.63 16.38 -15.27
N LEU A 207 5.45 15.95 -14.79
CA LEU A 207 4.18 16.28 -15.40
C LEU A 207 3.60 17.59 -14.81
N PRO A 208 2.91 18.41 -15.62
CA PRO A 208 2.15 19.55 -15.13
C PRO A 208 1.16 19.13 -14.04
N LYS A 209 1.11 19.89 -12.93
CA LYS A 209 0.21 19.59 -11.82
C LYS A 209 -1.21 20.04 -12.16
N ARG A 210 -2.20 19.20 -11.85
CA ARG A 210 -3.61 19.54 -12.01
C ARG A 210 -4.04 20.43 -10.85
N PHE A 211 -4.76 21.50 -11.18
CA PHE A 211 -5.55 22.22 -10.18
C PHE A 211 -6.81 21.40 -9.91
N MET A 212 -7.17 21.28 -8.64
CA MET A 212 -8.46 20.72 -8.25
C MET A 212 -9.49 21.83 -8.39
N ARG A 213 -9.98 21.99 -9.62
CA ARG A 213 -11.19 22.74 -9.94
C ARG A 213 -12.21 21.65 -10.19
#